data_AF-A0AAV4FMR1-F1
#
_entry.id   AF-A0AAV4FMR1-F1
#
_cell.length_a   1.000
_cell.length_b   1.000
_cell.length_c   1.000
_cell.angle_alpha   90.00
_cell.angle_beta   90.00
_cell.angle_gamma   90.00
#
_symmetry.space_group_name_H-M   'P 1'
#
loop_
_entity.id
_entity.type
_entity.pdbx_description
1 polymer ?
#
loop_
_entity_poly.entity_id
_entity_poly.type
_entity_poly.pdbx_seq_one_letter_code
_entity_poly.pdbx_strand_id
1 'polypeptide(L)'
;MGAHSFQKLCENFDLPCLHHKSFQLQADKLYSDTNKVRDVVFSKAAELVRKEHAKLNPSVAAPETLMDTRIAVSYDGSWLTRGHTSLIGLGCVIDVLTGLVLDAHVMSSYCQACENKKALQKEHPGKFADWERHHLGLGACDKNFDGTAAMMEVHASKIMWARSIRKHDMRYTIVVSDGDSKAFNAVCEMRPYGPDSVIDKQDCINHVCKRLGTVLRNLVADASKRKITLGGRGAGRLTHNIIRRLSIYFTRAIRRNDTSSEMRDAIMASAYHMFSRDENHNTTYVPKDPLHGVSIMLQRHKMQYQGPIPFFSTHL
;
A
#
# COMPACT_ATOMS: atom_id res chain seq x y z
N MET A 1 -9.59 15.09 -15.54
CA MET A 1 -10.53 15.21 -16.69
C MET A 1 -9.87 16.13 -17.71
N GLY A 2 -9.73 15.73 -18.98
CA GLY A 2 -9.14 16.58 -20.01
C GLY A 2 -10.17 17.52 -20.67
N ALA A 3 -9.70 18.50 -21.45
CA ALA A 3 -10.57 19.49 -22.10
C ALA A 3 -11.68 18.85 -22.96
N HIS A 4 -11.36 17.78 -23.70
CA HIS A 4 -12.35 17.03 -24.50
C HIS A 4 -13.41 16.33 -23.64
N SER A 5 -13.00 15.73 -22.53
CA SER A 5 -13.94 15.10 -21.60
C SER A 5 -14.82 16.14 -20.92
N PHE A 6 -14.28 17.32 -20.63
CA PHE A 6 -15.04 18.44 -20.09
C PHE A 6 -16.05 18.98 -21.12
N GLN A 7 -15.67 19.09 -22.40
CA GLN A 7 -16.62 19.43 -23.48
C GLN A 7 -17.77 18.44 -23.56
N LYS A 8 -17.49 17.14 -23.61
CA LYS A 8 -18.53 16.11 -23.59
C LYS A 8 -19.42 16.17 -22.35
N LEU A 9 -18.84 16.47 -21.19
CA LEU A 9 -19.61 16.66 -19.96
C LEU A 9 -20.57 17.84 -20.15
N CYS A 10 -20.07 19.01 -20.55
CA CYS A 10 -20.90 20.19 -20.79
C CYS A 10 -22.02 19.90 -21.80
N GLU A 11 -21.71 19.23 -22.91
CA GLU A 11 -22.69 18.82 -23.92
C GLU A 11 -23.79 17.92 -23.33
N ASN A 12 -23.43 16.93 -22.51
CA ASN A 12 -24.42 16.02 -21.89
C ASN A 12 -25.34 16.71 -20.86
N PHE A 13 -24.96 17.88 -20.36
CA PHE A 13 -25.73 18.63 -19.36
C PHE A 13 -26.30 19.95 -19.92
N ASP A 14 -26.22 20.18 -21.24
CA ASP A 14 -26.61 21.43 -21.90
C ASP A 14 -25.96 22.68 -21.27
N LEU A 15 -24.71 22.56 -20.82
CA LEU A 15 -23.94 23.64 -20.21
C LEU A 15 -23.04 24.34 -21.24
N PRO A 16 -22.85 25.67 -21.14
CA PRO A 16 -21.85 26.37 -21.93
C PRO A 16 -20.45 25.84 -21.60
N CYS A 17 -19.68 25.47 -22.64
CA CYS A 17 -18.35 24.92 -22.46
C CYS A 17 -17.24 25.98 -22.60
N LEU A 18 -16.11 25.72 -21.94
CA LEU A 18 -14.89 26.49 -22.12
C LEU A 18 -14.16 26.09 -23.40
N HIS A 19 -13.61 27.09 -24.10
CA HIS A 19 -12.63 26.85 -25.14
C HIS A 19 -11.38 26.16 -24.56
N HIS A 20 -10.74 25.26 -25.32
CA HIS A 20 -9.62 24.42 -24.83
C HIS A 20 -8.47 25.23 -24.20
N LYS A 21 -8.14 26.42 -24.76
CA LYS A 21 -7.13 27.32 -24.20
C LYS A 21 -7.52 27.84 -22.82
N SER A 22 -8.79 28.25 -22.66
CA SER A 22 -9.31 28.75 -21.39
C SER A 22 -9.37 27.63 -20.35
N PHE A 23 -9.79 26.43 -20.76
CA PHE A 23 -9.75 25.24 -19.90
C PHE A 23 -8.32 24.97 -19.40
N GLN A 24 -7.33 24.95 -20.30
CA GLN A 24 -5.95 24.67 -19.93
C GLN A 24 -5.40 25.72 -18.94
N LEU A 25 -5.65 27.00 -19.19
CA LEU A 25 -5.23 28.07 -18.27
C LEU A 25 -5.82 27.90 -16.86
N GLN A 26 -7.10 27.52 -16.76
CA GLN A 26 -7.72 27.26 -15.47
C GLN A 26 -7.18 25.98 -14.82
N ALA A 27 -6.95 24.93 -15.60
CA ALA A 27 -6.36 23.69 -15.11
C ALA A 27 -4.94 23.91 -14.56
N ASP A 28 -4.09 24.64 -15.28
CA ASP A 28 -2.72 24.94 -14.87
C ASP A 28 -2.69 25.74 -13.56
N LYS A 29 -3.58 26.74 -13.45
CA LYS A 29 -3.75 27.51 -12.21
C LYS A 29 -4.18 26.60 -11.05
N LEU A 30 -5.20 25.76 -11.26
CA LEU A 30 -5.68 24.81 -10.26
C LEU A 30 -4.59 23.82 -9.83
N TYR A 31 -3.81 23.29 -10.76
CA TYR A 31 -2.70 22.38 -10.45
C TYR A 31 -1.60 23.08 -9.65
N SER A 32 -1.24 24.32 -10.02
CA SER A 32 -0.28 25.13 -9.25
C SER A 32 -0.76 25.36 -7.83
N ASP A 33 -2.03 25.75 -7.64
CA ASP A 33 -2.59 26.02 -6.32
C ASP A 33 -2.74 24.73 -5.50
N THR A 34 -3.14 23.62 -6.13
CA THR A 34 -3.20 22.30 -5.48
C THR A 34 -1.82 21.84 -5.02
N ASN A 35 -0.76 22.08 -5.81
CA ASN A 35 0.61 21.77 -5.40
C ASN A 35 1.05 22.58 -4.17
N LYS A 36 0.71 23.87 -4.09
CA LYS A 36 0.99 24.69 -2.90
C LYS A 36 0.25 24.16 -1.67
N VAL A 37 -1.02 23.82 -1.81
CA VAL A 37 -1.82 23.25 -0.72
C VAL A 37 -1.23 21.92 -0.27
N ARG A 38 -0.87 21.04 -1.21
CA ARG A 38 -0.20 19.76 -0.92
C ARG A 38 1.07 19.99 -0.09
N ASP A 39 1.92 20.93 -0.50
CA ASP A 39 3.19 21.18 0.19
C ASP A 39 2.97 21.70 1.62
N VAL A 40 1.94 22.54 1.84
CA VAL A 40 1.52 22.96 3.20
C VAL A 40 1.01 21.78 4.01
N VAL A 41 0.15 20.93 3.43
CA VAL A 41 -0.42 19.75 4.11
C VAL A 41 0.69 18.77 4.52
N PHE A 42 1.61 18.46 3.62
CA PHE A 42 2.73 17.55 3.91
C PHE A 42 3.72 18.13 4.92
N SER A 43 3.95 19.45 4.90
CA SER A 43 4.79 20.10 5.91
C SER A 43 4.20 19.98 7.31
N LYS A 44 2.89 20.26 7.44
CA LYS A 44 2.14 20.10 8.71
C LYS A 44 2.09 18.65 9.17
N ALA A 45 1.90 17.71 8.24
CA ALA A 45 1.93 16.28 8.54
C ALA A 45 3.30 15.85 9.09
N ALA A 46 4.39 16.28 8.44
CA ALA A 46 5.75 16.00 8.88
C ALA A 46 6.05 16.58 10.27
N GLU A 47 5.61 17.82 10.56
CA GLU A 47 5.72 18.42 11.89
C GLU A 47 5.00 17.61 12.97
N LEU A 48 3.76 17.17 12.70
CA LEU A 48 2.99 16.36 13.63
C LEU A 48 3.64 15.00 13.86
N VAL A 49 4.09 14.35 12.80
CA VAL A 49 4.80 13.06 12.87
C VAL A 49 6.06 13.18 13.72
N ARG A 50 6.91 14.18 13.49
CA ARG A 50 8.10 14.41 14.33
C ARG A 50 7.73 14.59 15.80
N LYS A 51 6.67 15.34 16.10
CA LYS A 51 6.18 15.54 17.46
C LYS A 51 5.73 14.24 18.13
N GLU A 52 4.97 13.39 17.42
CA GLU A 52 4.51 12.11 17.98
C GLU A 52 5.66 11.11 18.17
N HIS A 53 6.61 11.06 17.24
CA HIS A 53 7.81 10.21 17.38
C HIS A 53 8.73 10.67 18.52
N ALA A 54 8.86 11.98 18.74
CA ALA A 54 9.63 12.54 19.86
C ALA A 54 9.05 12.15 21.24
N LYS A 55 7.73 11.95 21.35
CA LYS A 55 7.10 11.46 22.59
C LYS A 55 7.47 10.02 22.91
N LEU A 56 7.67 9.19 21.88
CA LEU A 56 8.01 7.78 22.03
C LEU A 56 9.51 7.57 22.29
N ASN A 57 10.36 8.50 21.83
CA ASN A 57 11.82 8.43 21.99
C ASN A 57 12.41 9.76 22.49
N PRO A 58 12.26 10.09 23.80
CA PRO A 58 12.68 11.38 24.36
C PRO A 58 14.19 11.64 24.26
N SER A 59 15.04 10.60 24.16
CA SER A 59 16.50 10.77 24.09
C SER A 59 17.01 11.32 22.75
N VAL A 60 16.16 11.32 21.70
CA VAL A 60 16.49 11.85 20.36
C VAL A 60 16.10 13.33 20.22
N ALA A 61 15.34 13.86 21.20
CA ALA A 61 14.76 15.22 21.17
C ALA A 61 15.74 16.35 21.56
N ALA A 62 17.06 16.12 21.53
CA ALA A 62 18.01 17.21 21.67
C ALA A 62 17.95 18.12 20.41
N PRO A 63 17.90 19.46 20.55
CA PRO A 63 17.70 20.38 19.42
C PRO A 63 18.77 20.28 18.31
N GLU A 64 19.95 19.75 18.62
CA GLU A 64 21.04 19.57 17.66
C GLU A 64 20.93 18.28 16.81
N THR A 65 20.01 17.36 17.14
CA THR A 65 19.82 16.05 16.48
C THR A 65 18.49 15.89 15.73
N LEU A 66 17.77 16.97 15.45
CA LEU A 66 16.53 16.98 14.65
C LEU A 66 16.67 16.20 13.32
N MET A 67 17.85 16.27 12.70
CA MET A 67 18.23 15.53 11.50
C MET A 67 18.29 14.00 11.64
N ASP A 68 18.05 13.44 12.84
CA ASP A 68 18.15 12.00 13.10
C ASP A 68 16.83 11.34 13.53
N THR A 69 15.70 12.00 13.26
CA THR A 69 14.38 11.38 13.47
C THR A 69 14.20 10.19 12.50
N ARG A 70 14.40 8.98 13.01
CA ARG A 70 14.23 7.70 12.30
C ARG A 70 12.80 7.20 12.48
N ILE A 71 12.10 6.94 11.38
CA ILE A 71 10.71 6.51 11.41
C ILE A 71 10.45 5.25 10.58
N ALA A 72 9.37 4.56 10.94
CA ALA A 72 8.78 3.51 10.13
C ALA A 72 7.72 4.08 9.19
N VAL A 73 7.83 3.75 7.89
CA VAL A 73 6.90 4.20 6.87
C VAL A 73 6.28 3.02 6.12
N SER A 74 5.04 3.19 5.69
CA SER A 74 4.44 2.40 4.63
C SER A 74 4.66 3.09 3.30
N TYR A 75 4.95 2.31 2.27
CA TYR A 75 5.11 2.81 0.91
C TYR A 75 4.38 1.91 -0.07
N ASP A 76 3.64 2.53 -0.99
CA ASP A 76 2.95 1.84 -2.07
C ASP A 76 2.80 2.73 -3.31
N GLY A 77 2.67 2.07 -4.46
CA GLY A 77 2.37 2.66 -5.75
C GLY A 77 0.89 2.52 -6.11
N SER A 78 0.34 3.53 -6.78
CA SER A 78 -0.98 3.46 -7.42
C SER A 78 -0.89 3.97 -8.85
N TRP A 79 -1.80 3.50 -9.70
CA TRP A 79 -1.84 3.86 -11.12
C TRP A 79 -3.19 4.47 -11.47
N LEU A 80 -3.19 5.41 -12.42
CA LEU A 80 -4.42 6.06 -12.88
C LEU A 80 -5.39 5.06 -13.53
N THR A 81 -4.85 4.04 -14.18
CA THR A 81 -5.62 2.97 -14.84
C THR A 81 -5.19 1.61 -14.30
N ARG A 82 -6.13 0.66 -14.25
CA ARG A 82 -5.84 -0.72 -13.87
C ARG A 82 -5.00 -1.40 -14.95
N GLY A 83 -4.02 -2.20 -14.52
CA GLY A 83 -3.16 -3.02 -15.40
C GLY A 83 -1.74 -2.46 -15.54
N HIS A 84 -0.91 -3.15 -16.33
CA HIS A 84 0.52 -2.85 -16.47
C HIS A 84 0.86 -1.82 -17.57
N THR A 85 -0.14 -1.10 -18.08
CA THR A 85 -0.02 -0.17 -19.21
C THR A 85 -0.35 1.27 -18.84
N SER A 86 -0.48 1.57 -17.55
CA SER A 86 -0.78 2.93 -17.12
C SER A 86 0.38 3.87 -17.42
N LEU A 87 0.03 5.06 -17.94
CA LEU A 87 1.00 6.09 -18.28
C LEU A 87 1.25 7.07 -17.13
N ILE A 88 0.42 7.00 -16.08
CA ILE A 88 0.50 7.87 -14.91
C ILE A 88 0.45 7.00 -13.66
N GLY A 89 1.46 7.17 -12.81
CA GLY A 89 1.59 6.50 -11.52
C GLY A 89 1.76 7.50 -10.38
N LEU A 90 1.54 7.04 -9.17
CA LEU A 90 1.68 7.79 -7.92
C LEU A 90 2.41 6.90 -6.91
N GLY A 91 3.52 7.36 -6.36
CA GLY A 91 4.10 6.79 -5.15
C GLY A 91 3.69 7.60 -3.93
N CYS A 92 3.42 6.94 -2.81
CA CYS A 92 3.03 7.60 -1.56
C CYS A 92 3.79 7.03 -0.36
N VAL A 93 4.32 7.91 0.50
CA VAL A 93 4.94 7.54 1.79
C VAL A 93 4.02 7.97 2.93
N ILE A 94 3.71 7.02 3.81
CA ILE A 94 2.80 7.21 4.94
C ILE A 94 3.54 6.80 6.22
N ASP A 95 3.50 7.63 7.25
CA ASP A 95 4.03 7.27 8.56
C ASP A 95 3.18 6.16 9.20
N VAL A 96 3.82 5.11 9.73
CA VAL A 96 3.11 3.95 10.28
C VAL A 96 2.42 4.29 11.61
N LEU A 97 3.02 5.17 12.40
CA LEU A 97 2.50 5.51 13.73
C LEU A 97 1.22 6.35 13.64
N THR A 98 1.25 7.42 12.86
CA THR A 98 0.18 8.42 12.77
C THR A 98 -0.80 8.16 11.62
N GLY A 99 -0.40 7.35 10.62
CA GLY A 99 -1.16 7.15 9.40
C GLY A 99 -1.19 8.37 8.46
N LEU A 100 -0.37 9.39 8.72
CA LEU A 100 -0.33 10.60 7.90
C LEU A 100 0.55 10.42 6.67
N VAL A 101 0.09 10.99 5.55
CA VAL A 101 0.87 11.05 4.30
C VAL A 101 1.97 12.09 4.46
N LEU A 102 3.22 11.65 4.34
CA LEU A 102 4.40 12.50 4.43
C LEU A 102 4.80 13.05 3.07
N ASP A 103 4.78 12.20 2.05
CA ASP A 103 5.23 12.58 0.72
C ASP A 103 4.50 11.80 -0.36
N ALA A 104 4.42 12.41 -1.54
CA ALA A 104 3.87 11.81 -2.74
C ALA A 104 4.63 12.28 -3.98
N HIS A 105 4.75 11.40 -4.96
CA HIS A 105 5.34 11.71 -6.25
C HIS A 105 4.51 11.13 -7.38
N VAL A 106 4.13 11.99 -8.33
CA VAL A 106 3.40 11.60 -9.54
C VAL A 106 4.42 11.36 -10.64
N MET A 107 4.39 10.18 -11.23
CA MET A 107 5.18 9.80 -12.40
C MET A 107 4.28 9.83 -13.63
N SER A 108 4.80 10.37 -14.73
CA SER A 108 4.12 10.39 -16.01
C SER A 108 5.10 10.05 -17.13
N SER A 109 4.76 9.03 -17.91
CA SER A 109 5.40 8.74 -19.20
C SER A 109 4.61 9.33 -20.38
N TYR A 110 3.62 10.17 -20.09
CA TYR A 110 2.76 10.82 -21.06
C TYR A 110 2.83 12.34 -21.02
N CYS A 111 2.81 12.95 -22.20
CA CYS A 111 2.58 14.38 -22.38
C CYS A 111 1.72 14.55 -23.62
N GLN A 112 0.58 15.23 -23.48
CA GLN A 112 -0.35 15.46 -24.58
C GLN A 112 0.28 16.29 -25.69
N ALA A 113 1.10 17.28 -25.35
CA ALA A 113 1.77 18.12 -26.34
C ALA A 113 2.77 17.31 -27.18
N CYS A 114 3.56 16.42 -26.56
CA CYS A 114 4.42 15.48 -27.27
C CYS A 114 3.61 14.53 -28.17
N GLU A 115 2.50 14.00 -27.67
CA GLU A 115 1.63 13.09 -28.43
C GLU A 115 1.09 13.76 -29.70
N ASN A 116 0.64 15.01 -29.58
CA ASN A 116 0.13 15.80 -30.69
C ASN A 116 1.21 16.16 -31.74
N LYS A 117 2.49 16.05 -31.39
CA LYS A 117 3.63 16.34 -32.28
C LYS A 117 4.27 15.09 -32.90
N LYS A 118 3.68 13.91 -32.73
CA LYS A 118 4.16 12.67 -33.36
C LYS A 118 4.17 12.72 -34.90
N ALA A 119 3.22 13.40 -35.53
CA ALA A 119 3.24 13.59 -36.98
C ALA A 119 4.45 14.43 -37.41
N LEU A 120 4.72 15.55 -36.70
CA LEU A 120 5.89 16.40 -36.93
C LEU A 120 7.20 15.62 -36.75
N GLN A 121 7.27 14.73 -35.75
CA GLN A 121 8.42 13.87 -35.52
C GLN A 121 8.70 12.95 -36.72
N LYS A 122 7.65 12.40 -37.34
CA LYS A 122 7.77 11.50 -38.50
C LYS A 122 8.12 12.24 -39.78
N GLU A 123 7.47 13.36 -40.05
CA GLU A 123 7.57 14.09 -41.32
C GLU A 123 8.78 15.03 -41.36
N HIS A 124 9.12 15.65 -40.23
CA HIS A 124 10.14 16.70 -40.12
C HIS A 124 10.95 16.58 -38.82
N PRO A 125 11.84 15.59 -38.70
CA PRO A 125 12.56 15.30 -37.46
C PRO A 125 13.40 16.48 -36.94
N GLY A 126 14.00 17.29 -37.83
CA GLY A 126 14.75 18.49 -37.42
C GLY A 126 13.87 19.54 -36.74
N LYS A 127 12.69 19.84 -37.32
CA LYS A 127 11.72 20.78 -36.72
C LYS A 127 11.14 20.24 -35.42
N PHE A 128 10.97 18.93 -35.31
CA PHE A 128 10.56 18.29 -34.06
C PHE A 128 11.62 18.47 -32.97
N ALA A 129 12.90 18.26 -33.28
CA ALA A 129 13.98 18.44 -32.31
C ALA A 129 14.08 19.89 -31.80
N ASP A 130 13.88 20.88 -32.66
CA ASP A 130 13.82 22.29 -32.25
C ASP A 130 12.62 22.57 -31.33
N TRP A 131 11.45 22.06 -31.68
CA TRP A 131 10.25 22.16 -30.86
C TRP A 131 10.41 21.44 -29.51
N GLU A 132 10.97 20.24 -29.49
CA GLU A 132 11.18 19.44 -28.28
C GLU A 132 12.14 20.13 -27.33
N ARG A 133 13.26 20.67 -27.83
CA ARG A 133 14.18 21.48 -27.02
C ARG A 133 13.49 22.67 -26.39
N HIS A 134 12.65 23.38 -27.14
CA HIS A 134 11.88 24.50 -26.61
C HIS A 134 10.84 24.06 -25.57
N HIS A 135 10.11 22.97 -25.85
CA HIS A 135 9.11 22.40 -24.96
C HIS A 135 9.69 21.95 -23.61
N LEU A 136 10.85 21.27 -23.65
CA LEU A 136 11.61 20.86 -22.47
C LEU A 136 12.21 22.07 -21.74
N GLY A 137 12.78 23.04 -22.48
CA GLY A 137 13.39 24.24 -21.91
C GLY A 137 12.41 25.14 -21.17
N LEU A 138 11.13 25.15 -21.56
CA LEU A 138 10.06 25.86 -20.85
C LEU A 138 9.51 25.07 -19.64
N GLY A 139 9.93 23.82 -19.42
CA GLY A 139 9.34 22.95 -18.41
C GLY A 139 7.87 22.59 -18.68
N ALA A 140 7.43 22.69 -19.94
CA ALA A 140 6.04 22.45 -20.34
C ALA A 140 5.73 20.96 -20.58
N CYS A 141 6.73 20.08 -20.48
CA CYS A 141 6.58 18.65 -20.69
C CYS A 141 6.08 17.97 -19.41
N ASP A 142 4.91 17.34 -19.48
CA ASP A 142 4.36 16.57 -18.37
C ASP A 142 5.09 15.22 -18.17
N LYS A 143 5.93 14.79 -19.11
CA LYS A 143 6.72 13.57 -18.95
C LYS A 143 7.85 13.82 -17.98
N ASN A 144 7.86 13.08 -16.88
CA ASN A 144 8.94 13.09 -15.89
C ASN A 144 9.53 11.69 -15.65
N PHE A 145 9.03 10.68 -16.36
CA PHE A 145 9.47 9.30 -16.22
C PHE A 145 9.54 8.61 -17.58
N ASP A 146 10.65 7.91 -17.81
CA ASP A 146 10.83 7.04 -18.98
C ASP A 146 11.00 5.59 -18.51
N GLY A 147 10.12 4.70 -18.98
CA GLY A 147 10.08 3.30 -18.56
C GLY A 147 8.66 2.72 -18.47
N THR A 148 8.57 1.50 -17.96
CA THR A 148 7.30 0.76 -17.84
C THR A 148 6.49 1.22 -16.62
N ALA A 149 5.18 0.99 -16.65
CA ALA A 149 4.29 1.29 -15.51
C ALA A 149 4.77 0.64 -14.20
N ALA A 150 5.30 -0.59 -14.26
CA ALA A 150 5.83 -1.31 -13.10
C ALA A 150 7.10 -0.66 -12.52
N MET A 151 7.89 0.03 -13.33
CA MET A 151 9.11 0.72 -12.88
C MET A 151 8.82 2.06 -12.22
N MET A 152 7.63 2.64 -12.44
CA MET A 152 7.24 3.92 -11.85
C MET A 152 7.31 3.86 -10.33
N GLU A 153 6.80 2.78 -9.71
CA GLU A 153 6.87 2.58 -8.25
C GLU A 153 8.31 2.58 -7.76
N VAL A 154 9.23 1.89 -8.44
CA VAL A 154 10.64 1.89 -8.05
C VAL A 154 11.23 3.30 -8.17
N HIS A 155 10.92 4.01 -9.24
CA HIS A 155 11.41 5.38 -9.46
C HIS A 155 10.90 6.38 -8.42
N ALA A 156 9.61 6.33 -8.08
CA ALA A 156 9.01 7.19 -7.07
C ALA A 156 9.67 7.01 -5.69
N SER A 157 9.93 5.76 -5.31
CA SER A 157 10.59 5.44 -4.03
C SER A 157 11.96 6.11 -3.94
N LYS A 158 12.79 6.02 -4.99
CA LYS A 158 14.11 6.67 -5.02
C LYS A 158 14.01 8.18 -4.82
N ILE A 159 13.07 8.83 -5.50
CA ILE A 159 12.89 10.29 -5.39
C ILE A 159 12.48 10.71 -3.97
N MET A 160 11.51 10.01 -3.38
CA MET A 160 10.97 10.38 -2.07
C MET A 160 11.97 10.10 -0.94
N TRP A 161 12.73 9.00 -1.01
CA TRP A 161 13.80 8.73 -0.06
C TRP A 161 14.94 9.76 -0.18
N ALA A 162 15.35 10.12 -1.39
CA ALA A 162 16.43 11.09 -1.60
C ALA A 162 16.14 12.49 -1.03
N ARG A 163 14.85 12.89 -0.96
CA ARG A 163 14.46 14.23 -0.48
C ARG A 163 13.88 14.25 0.93
N SER A 164 13.76 13.10 1.59
CA SER A 164 13.12 12.94 2.90
C SER A 164 13.72 13.87 3.96
N ILE A 165 15.05 13.87 4.14
CA ILE A 165 15.74 14.73 5.10
C ILE A 165 15.49 16.20 4.77
N ARG A 166 15.78 16.62 3.53
CA ARG A 166 15.64 18.03 3.13
C ARG A 166 14.19 18.54 3.27
N LYS A 167 13.20 17.70 2.98
CA LYS A 167 11.79 18.10 2.91
C LYS A 167 11.06 17.93 4.25
N HIS A 168 11.45 16.95 5.05
CA HIS A 168 10.69 16.52 6.22
C HIS A 168 11.53 16.34 7.48
N ASP A 169 12.86 16.48 7.41
CA ASP A 169 13.78 16.33 8.53
C ASP A 169 13.65 14.96 9.22
N MET A 170 13.48 13.92 8.40
CA MET A 170 13.27 12.54 8.86
C MET A 170 13.99 11.55 7.94
N ARG A 171 14.44 10.44 8.53
CA ARG A 171 14.98 9.27 7.83
C ARG A 171 13.96 8.13 7.86
N TYR A 172 13.64 7.60 6.69
CA TYR A 172 12.75 6.44 6.54
C TYR A 172 13.57 5.14 6.67
N THR A 173 13.73 4.64 7.89
CA THR A 173 14.66 3.53 8.19
C THR A 173 13.96 2.18 8.33
N ILE A 174 12.63 2.16 8.47
CA ILE A 174 11.85 0.93 8.43
C ILE A 174 10.78 1.09 7.35
N VAL A 175 10.67 0.10 6.46
CA VAL A 175 9.67 0.07 5.41
C VAL A 175 8.72 -1.09 5.65
N VAL A 176 7.47 -0.77 5.95
CA VAL A 176 6.38 -1.74 5.97
C VAL A 176 5.80 -1.82 4.58
N SER A 177 5.96 -2.94 3.89
CA SER A 177 5.44 -3.11 2.54
C SER A 177 4.83 -4.48 2.32
N ASP A 178 4.23 -4.66 1.14
CA ASP A 178 3.87 -5.99 0.65
C ASP A 178 5.14 -6.82 0.37
N GLY A 179 4.97 -8.13 0.12
CA GLY A 179 6.05 -9.08 -0.13
C GLY A 179 6.93 -8.74 -1.34
N ASP A 180 6.45 -7.97 -2.32
CA ASP A 180 7.31 -7.51 -3.43
C ASP A 180 8.39 -6.55 -2.91
N SER A 181 9.61 -6.69 -3.43
CA SER A 181 10.80 -6.07 -2.84
C SER A 181 11.59 -5.20 -3.80
N LYS A 182 11.10 -4.95 -5.02
CA LYS A 182 11.84 -4.16 -6.02
C LYS A 182 12.09 -2.71 -5.57
N ALA A 183 11.07 -2.02 -5.07
CA ALA A 183 11.21 -0.65 -4.58
C ALA A 183 12.14 -0.59 -3.34
N PHE A 184 11.96 -1.52 -2.39
CA PHE A 184 12.83 -1.64 -1.22
C PHE A 184 14.30 -1.87 -1.62
N ASN A 185 14.56 -2.84 -2.49
CA ASN A 185 15.92 -3.17 -2.95
C ASN A 185 16.60 -1.95 -3.60
N ALA A 186 15.86 -1.21 -4.43
CA ALA A 186 16.32 0.01 -5.09
C ALA A 186 16.65 1.14 -4.10
N VAL A 187 15.86 1.28 -3.03
CA VAL A 187 16.10 2.24 -1.96
C VAL A 187 17.31 1.85 -1.10
N CYS A 188 17.51 0.55 -0.84
CA CYS A 188 18.70 0.08 -0.12
C CYS A 188 19.97 0.29 -0.94
N GLU A 189 19.92 0.04 -2.25
CA GLU A 189 21.06 0.23 -3.16
C GLU A 189 21.51 1.70 -3.24
N MET A 190 20.57 2.65 -3.24
CA MET A 190 20.91 4.07 -3.34
C MET A 190 21.51 4.66 -2.04
N ARG A 191 21.43 3.96 -0.91
CA ARG A 191 21.95 4.37 0.40
C ARG A 191 21.66 5.84 0.73
N PRO A 192 20.39 6.25 0.80
CA PRO A 192 19.99 7.67 0.85
C PRO A 192 20.47 8.40 2.12
N TYR A 193 20.87 7.64 3.14
CA TYR A 193 21.31 8.13 4.44
C TYR A 193 22.76 7.76 4.79
N GLY A 194 23.56 7.38 3.78
CA GLY A 194 24.96 6.98 3.95
C GLY A 194 25.16 5.47 4.15
N PRO A 195 26.43 5.01 4.19
CA PRO A 195 26.79 3.59 4.22
C PRO A 195 26.42 2.88 5.52
N ASP A 196 26.37 3.62 6.64
CA ASP A 196 26.11 3.06 7.97
C ASP A 196 24.60 3.01 8.31
N SER A 197 23.75 3.60 7.48
CA SER A 197 22.31 3.65 7.69
C SER A 197 21.62 2.50 6.96
N VAL A 198 21.29 1.44 7.70
CA VAL A 198 20.52 0.31 7.18
C VAL A 198 19.02 0.65 7.17
N ILE A 199 18.33 0.23 6.11
CA ILE A 199 16.88 0.34 5.98
C ILE A 199 16.30 -1.07 6.12
N ASP A 200 15.46 -1.27 7.14
CA ASP A 200 14.84 -2.56 7.42
C ASP A 200 13.53 -2.72 6.68
N LYS A 201 13.26 -3.93 6.20
CA LYS A 201 11.95 -4.30 5.64
C LYS A 201 11.14 -5.05 6.68
N GLN A 202 9.88 -4.65 6.85
CA GLN A 202 8.88 -5.41 7.61
C GLN A 202 7.70 -5.80 6.70
N ASP A 203 7.19 -7.01 6.90
CA ASP A 203 6.03 -7.49 6.15
C ASP A 203 4.74 -6.91 6.73
N CYS A 204 3.86 -6.42 5.86
CA CYS A 204 2.51 -6.02 6.27
C CYS A 204 1.73 -7.21 6.83
N ILE A 205 1.06 -7.03 7.99
CA ILE A 205 0.23 -8.06 8.64
C ILE A 205 -0.79 -8.66 7.67
N ASN A 206 -1.41 -7.83 6.82
CA ASN A 206 -2.37 -8.32 5.83
C ASN A 206 -1.72 -9.28 4.83
N HIS A 207 -0.47 -9.04 4.44
CA HIS A 207 0.28 -9.97 3.58
C HIS A 207 0.66 -11.25 4.30
N VAL A 208 1.19 -11.16 5.53
CA VAL A 208 1.49 -12.32 6.38
C VAL A 208 0.26 -13.22 6.51
N CYS A 209 -0.92 -12.64 6.73
CA CYS A 209 -2.18 -13.37 6.86
C CYS A 209 -2.63 -14.05 5.55
N LYS A 210 -2.36 -13.46 4.39
CA LYS A 210 -2.63 -14.08 3.07
C LYS A 210 -1.70 -15.27 2.80
N ARG A 211 -0.46 -15.22 3.29
CA ARG A 211 0.60 -16.22 3.03
C ARG A 211 0.16 -17.63 3.46
N LEU A 212 -0.43 -17.79 4.65
CA LEU A 212 -0.88 -19.11 5.13
C LEU A 212 -1.86 -19.78 4.17
N GLY A 213 -2.88 -19.03 3.72
CA GLY A 213 -3.89 -19.57 2.80
C GLY A 213 -3.30 -20.01 1.46
N THR A 214 -2.29 -19.29 0.96
CA THR A 214 -1.56 -19.67 -0.25
C THR A 214 -0.70 -20.91 -0.01
N VAL A 215 0.06 -20.97 1.08
CA VAL A 215 0.91 -22.12 1.43
C VAL A 215 0.08 -23.40 1.57
N LEU A 216 -1.06 -23.35 2.26
CA LEU A 216 -1.92 -24.53 2.42
C LEU A 216 -2.55 -25.00 1.10
N ARG A 217 -2.93 -24.09 0.20
CA ARG A 217 -3.44 -24.45 -1.13
C ARG A 217 -2.36 -25.08 -1.99
N ASN A 218 -1.15 -24.52 -1.97
CA ASN A 218 0.01 -25.07 -2.69
C ASN A 218 0.38 -26.45 -2.14
N LEU A 219 0.37 -26.63 -0.83
CA LEU A 219 0.60 -27.92 -0.18
C LEU A 219 -0.39 -28.99 -0.67
N VAL A 220 -1.69 -28.66 -0.74
CA VAL A 220 -2.72 -29.58 -1.27
C VAL A 220 -2.46 -29.91 -2.73
N ALA A 221 -2.11 -28.91 -3.55
CA ALA A 221 -1.81 -29.11 -4.97
C ALA A 221 -0.56 -29.99 -5.18
N ASP A 222 0.51 -29.73 -4.45
CA ASP A 222 1.78 -30.46 -4.57
C ASP A 222 1.72 -31.87 -3.99
N ALA A 223 0.90 -32.09 -2.95
CA ALA A 223 0.58 -33.44 -2.49
C ALA A 223 -0.20 -34.21 -3.56
N SER A 224 -1.18 -33.57 -4.22
CA SER A 224 -1.95 -34.20 -5.29
C SER A 224 -1.06 -34.65 -6.46
N LYS A 225 -0.06 -33.84 -6.86
CA LYS A 225 0.93 -34.22 -7.88
C LYS A 225 1.72 -35.47 -7.49
N ARG A 226 1.99 -35.65 -6.20
CA ARG A 226 2.65 -36.82 -5.61
C ARG A 226 1.70 -37.98 -5.31
N LYS A 227 0.46 -37.93 -5.81
CA LYS A 227 -0.61 -38.92 -5.56
C LYS A 227 -0.99 -39.06 -4.07
N ILE A 228 -0.74 -38.02 -3.27
CA ILE A 228 -1.16 -37.92 -1.87
C ILE A 228 -2.39 -37.02 -1.79
N THR A 229 -3.52 -37.56 -1.33
CA THR A 229 -4.77 -36.79 -1.19
C THR A 229 -4.80 -36.04 0.14
N LEU A 230 -4.51 -34.74 0.15
CA LEU A 230 -4.71 -33.88 1.33
C LEU A 230 -6.03 -33.11 1.29
N GLY A 231 -6.55 -32.83 0.10
CA GLY A 231 -7.83 -32.13 -0.12
C GLY A 231 -9.00 -33.08 -0.41
N GLY A 232 -10.06 -32.54 -1.03
CA GLY A 232 -11.21 -33.33 -1.47
C GLY A 232 -12.32 -33.52 -0.41
N ARG A 233 -13.28 -34.41 -0.70
CA ARG A 233 -14.40 -34.72 0.20
C ARG A 233 -13.94 -35.69 1.29
N GLY A 234 -14.28 -35.40 2.55
CA GLY A 234 -14.02 -36.28 3.70
C GLY A 234 -13.58 -35.54 4.96
N ALA A 235 -13.76 -36.17 6.12
CA ALA A 235 -13.34 -35.64 7.41
C ALA A 235 -11.81 -35.53 7.50
N GLY A 236 -11.31 -34.44 8.07
CA GLY A 236 -9.87 -34.19 8.22
C GLY A 236 -9.14 -33.76 6.94
N ARG A 237 -9.84 -33.52 5.83
CA ARG A 237 -9.23 -33.02 4.58
C ARG A 237 -9.05 -31.50 4.64
N LEU A 238 -7.98 -30.99 4.03
CA LEU A 238 -7.75 -29.57 3.81
C LEU A 238 -8.64 -29.04 2.67
N THR A 239 -9.95 -28.97 2.93
CA THR A 239 -10.90 -28.35 2.01
C THR A 239 -10.68 -26.85 1.91
N HIS A 240 -11.18 -26.22 0.83
CA HIS A 240 -11.12 -24.76 0.68
C HIS A 240 -11.70 -24.02 1.89
N ASN A 241 -12.80 -24.52 2.46
CA ASN A 241 -13.43 -23.93 3.66
C ASN A 241 -12.57 -24.09 4.91
N ILE A 242 -11.89 -25.23 5.09
CA ILE A 242 -10.98 -25.44 6.22
C ILE A 242 -9.77 -24.52 6.10
N ILE A 243 -9.16 -24.43 4.91
CA ILE A 243 -8.04 -23.50 4.66
C ILE A 243 -8.47 -22.05 4.94
N ARG A 244 -9.65 -21.63 4.47
CA ARG A 244 -10.19 -20.30 4.76
C ARG A 244 -10.34 -20.06 6.26
N ARG A 245 -10.87 -21.02 7.01
CA ARG A 245 -11.03 -20.91 8.47
C ARG A 245 -9.68 -20.83 9.19
N LEU A 246 -8.72 -21.68 8.82
CA LEU A 246 -7.35 -21.64 9.36
C LEU A 246 -6.69 -20.28 9.12
N SER A 247 -6.81 -19.72 7.92
CA SER A 247 -6.32 -18.37 7.61
C SER A 247 -6.96 -17.28 8.48
N ILE A 248 -8.27 -17.39 8.76
CA ILE A 248 -8.98 -16.45 9.65
C ILE A 248 -8.46 -16.57 11.09
N TYR A 249 -8.32 -17.79 11.61
CA TYR A 249 -7.82 -17.99 12.97
C TYR A 249 -6.37 -17.55 13.12
N PHE A 250 -5.52 -17.84 12.13
CA PHE A 250 -4.16 -17.34 12.05
C PHE A 250 -4.10 -15.80 12.08
N THR A 251 -4.94 -15.13 11.29
CA THR A 251 -5.05 -13.66 11.29
C THR A 251 -5.46 -13.13 12.66
N ARG A 252 -6.42 -13.78 13.31
CA ARG A 252 -6.89 -13.40 14.65
C ARG A 252 -5.80 -13.59 15.70
N ALA A 253 -5.06 -14.70 15.64
CA ALA A 253 -3.97 -14.98 16.56
C ALA A 253 -2.84 -13.95 16.41
N ILE A 254 -2.49 -13.54 15.19
CA ILE A 254 -1.48 -12.48 14.99
C ILE A 254 -1.95 -11.14 15.54
N ARG A 255 -3.22 -10.77 15.33
CA ARG A 255 -3.74 -9.44 15.72
C ARG A 255 -4.09 -9.28 17.20
N ARG A 256 -4.22 -10.39 17.95
CA ARG A 256 -4.69 -10.38 19.35
C ARG A 256 -3.59 -10.64 20.38
N ASN A 257 -2.37 -10.88 19.93
CA ASN A 257 -1.26 -11.21 20.80
C ASN A 257 -0.10 -10.28 20.45
N ASP A 258 0.64 -9.85 21.47
CA ASP A 258 1.69 -8.85 21.32
C ASP A 258 3.05 -9.52 21.10
N THR A 259 3.22 -10.75 21.59
CA THR A 259 4.49 -11.48 21.46
C THR A 259 4.41 -12.61 20.44
N SER A 260 5.55 -12.89 19.79
CA SER A 260 5.67 -14.01 18.85
C SER A 260 5.37 -15.36 19.50
N SER A 261 5.66 -15.52 20.80
CA SER A 261 5.34 -16.74 21.55
C SER A 261 3.83 -16.93 21.70
N GLU A 262 3.12 -15.90 22.14
CA GLU A 262 1.66 -15.96 22.29
C GLU A 262 0.95 -16.15 20.95
N MET A 263 1.44 -15.47 19.89
CA MET A 263 0.95 -15.68 18.53
C MET A 263 1.09 -17.16 18.13
N ARG A 264 2.28 -17.75 18.32
CA ARG A 264 2.56 -19.16 18.00
C ARG A 264 1.63 -20.09 18.77
N ASP A 265 1.49 -19.88 20.07
CA ASP A 265 0.69 -20.74 20.94
C ASP A 265 -0.80 -20.69 20.54
N ALA A 266 -1.33 -19.50 20.23
CA ALA A 266 -2.70 -19.31 19.75
C ALA A 266 -2.95 -19.90 18.34
N ILE A 267 -1.96 -19.79 17.44
CA ILE A 267 -2.00 -20.41 16.11
C ILE A 267 -2.06 -21.93 16.25
N MET A 268 -1.19 -22.51 17.07
CA MET A 268 -1.12 -23.95 17.29
C MET A 268 -2.39 -24.48 17.97
N ALA A 269 -2.90 -23.78 18.99
CA ALA A 269 -4.17 -24.12 19.63
C ALA A 269 -5.33 -24.19 18.62
N SER A 270 -5.40 -23.21 17.72
CA SER A 270 -6.41 -23.17 16.66
C SER A 270 -6.29 -24.36 15.70
N ALA A 271 -5.06 -24.72 15.32
CA ALA A 271 -4.82 -25.89 14.47
C ALA A 271 -5.22 -27.19 15.18
N TYR A 272 -4.75 -27.41 16.41
CA TYR A 272 -5.10 -28.61 17.17
C TYR A 272 -6.59 -28.74 17.41
N HIS A 273 -7.30 -27.67 17.77
CA HIS A 273 -8.76 -27.72 17.93
C HIS A 273 -9.48 -28.09 16.63
N MET A 274 -9.01 -27.61 15.47
CA MET A 274 -9.63 -27.94 14.19
C MET A 274 -9.42 -29.40 13.74
N PHE A 275 -8.36 -30.06 14.21
CA PHE A 275 -8.04 -31.44 13.84
C PHE A 275 -8.23 -32.46 14.98
N SER A 276 -8.56 -32.01 16.19
CA SER A 276 -8.90 -32.88 17.32
C SER A 276 -10.21 -33.62 17.03
N ARG A 277 -10.20 -34.91 17.35
CA ARG A 277 -11.36 -35.81 17.32
C ARG A 277 -11.73 -36.15 18.76
N ASP A 278 -12.98 -36.50 19.00
CA ASP A 278 -13.50 -36.75 20.36
C ASP A 278 -12.70 -37.82 21.12
N GLU A 279 -12.04 -38.75 20.40
CA GLU A 279 -11.19 -39.81 20.96
C GLU A 279 -9.76 -39.37 21.35
N ASN A 280 -9.28 -38.19 20.91
CA ASN A 280 -7.93 -37.68 21.19
C ASN A 280 -7.98 -36.17 21.49
N HIS A 281 -8.34 -35.84 22.73
CA HIS A 281 -8.26 -34.48 23.27
C HIS A 281 -6.80 -34.10 23.52
N ASN A 282 -6.23 -33.30 22.63
CA ASN A 282 -4.87 -32.80 22.80
C ASN A 282 -4.92 -31.50 23.63
N THR A 283 -4.70 -31.61 24.95
CA THR A 283 -4.83 -30.52 25.94
C THR A 283 -3.58 -29.65 26.09
N THR A 284 -2.55 -29.87 25.26
CA THR A 284 -1.23 -29.25 25.43
C THR A 284 -1.22 -27.73 25.19
N TYR A 285 -2.22 -27.19 24.47
CA TYR A 285 -2.35 -25.75 24.20
C TYR A 285 -3.79 -25.29 24.47
N VAL A 286 -4.15 -25.16 25.75
CA VAL A 286 -5.42 -24.54 26.17
C VAL A 286 -5.24 -23.01 26.19
N PRO A 287 -6.10 -22.22 25.51
CA PRO A 287 -6.05 -20.77 25.61
C PRO A 287 -6.24 -20.32 27.07
N LYS A 288 -5.38 -19.42 27.57
CA LYS A 288 -5.38 -18.94 28.97
C LYS A 288 -6.59 -18.06 29.34
N ASP A 289 -7.54 -17.85 28.43
CA ASP A 289 -8.68 -16.98 28.62
C ASP A 289 -10.01 -17.78 28.53
N PRO A 290 -10.80 -17.86 29.63
CA PRO A 290 -12.07 -18.59 29.63
C PRO A 290 -13.05 -18.08 28.56
N LEU A 291 -12.97 -16.80 28.17
CA LEU A 291 -13.87 -16.23 27.15
C LEU A 291 -13.51 -16.67 25.72
N HIS A 292 -12.27 -17.08 25.45
CA HIS A 292 -11.88 -17.66 24.16
C HIS A 292 -12.43 -19.08 23.96
N GLY A 293 -12.46 -19.89 25.02
CA GLY A 293 -13.06 -21.23 24.99
C GLY A 293 -14.57 -21.18 24.75
N VAL A 294 -15.27 -20.27 25.44
CA VAL A 294 -16.74 -20.14 25.34
C VAL A 294 -17.19 -19.56 23.99
N SER A 295 -16.46 -18.59 23.41
CA SER A 295 -16.83 -18.03 22.10
C SER A 295 -16.67 -19.03 20.96
N ILE A 296 -15.77 -20.01 21.08
CA ILE A 296 -15.56 -21.06 20.07
C ILE A 296 -16.53 -22.23 20.28
N MET A 297 -16.85 -22.59 21.54
CA MET A 297 -17.91 -23.57 21.84
C MET A 297 -19.31 -23.09 21.42
N LEU A 298 -19.63 -21.81 21.57
CA LEU A 298 -20.94 -21.26 21.18
C LEU A 298 -21.23 -21.37 19.67
N GLN A 299 -20.21 -21.42 18.82
CA GLN A 299 -20.39 -21.68 17.38
C GLN A 299 -20.70 -23.15 17.05
N ARG A 300 -20.45 -24.09 17.97
CA ARG A 300 -20.81 -25.50 17.81
C ARG A 300 -22.25 -25.80 18.23
N HIS A 301 -22.92 -24.90 18.98
CA HIS A 301 -24.22 -25.20 19.62
C HIS A 301 -25.38 -24.20 19.40
N LYS A 302 -25.31 -23.24 18.48
CA LYS A 302 -26.49 -22.40 18.14
C LYS A 302 -26.82 -22.39 16.64
N MET A 303 -27.52 -23.45 16.20
CA MET A 303 -28.68 -23.25 15.33
C MET A 303 -29.90 -23.11 16.24
N GLN A 304 -30.77 -22.15 15.94
CA GLN A 304 -31.98 -21.74 16.68
C GLN A 304 -31.76 -20.69 17.80
N TYR A 305 -31.77 -19.42 17.38
CA TYR A 305 -32.49 -18.39 18.14
C TYR A 305 -33.10 -17.41 17.14
N GLN A 306 -34.44 -17.43 17.04
CA GLN A 306 -35.24 -16.43 16.34
C GLN A 306 -35.59 -15.34 17.35
N GLY A 307 -35.23 -14.09 17.05
CA GLY A 307 -35.57 -12.91 17.87
C GLY A 307 -35.02 -11.63 17.23
N PRO A 308 -35.71 -10.48 17.35
CA PRO A 308 -35.48 -9.34 16.46
C PRO A 308 -34.18 -8.59 16.77
N ILE A 309 -33.54 -8.13 15.71
CA ILE A 309 -32.33 -7.29 15.74
C ILE A 309 -32.78 -5.85 16.10
N PRO A 310 -32.30 -5.23 17.18
CA PRO A 310 -32.49 -3.80 17.36
C PRO A 310 -31.54 -3.05 16.42
N PHE A 311 -32.13 -2.29 15.52
CA PHE A 311 -31.49 -1.22 14.77
C PHE A 311 -30.88 -0.21 15.75
N PHE A 312 -29.60 0.11 15.57
CA PHE A 312 -29.06 1.42 15.95
C PHE A 312 -28.38 2.06 14.74
N SER A 313 -29.09 3.06 14.22
CA SER A 313 -28.61 4.09 13.32
C SER A 313 -27.62 4.99 14.06
N THR A 314 -26.50 5.30 13.42
CA THR A 314 -25.85 6.61 13.59
C THR A 314 -25.24 7.03 12.26
N HIS A 315 -25.80 8.09 11.70
CA HIS A 315 -25.22 8.94 10.68
C HIS A 315 -23.83 9.45 11.09
N LEU A 316 -22.92 9.48 10.12
CA LEU A 316 -22.31 10.69 9.56
C LEU A 316 -21.87 10.36 8.11
#